data_AF-A0A660PMM5-F1
#
_entry.id   AF-A0A660PMM5-F1
#
_cell.length_a   1.000
_cell.length_b   1.000
_cell.length_c   1.000
_cell.angle_alpha   90.00
_cell.angle_beta   90.00
_cell.angle_gamma   90.00
#
_symmetry.space_group_name_H-M   'P 1'
#
loop_
_entity.id
_entity.type
_entity.pdbx_description
1 polymer ?
#
loop_
_entity_poly.entity_id
_entity_poly.type
_entity_poly.pdbx_seq_one_letter_code
_entity_poly.pdbx_strand_id
1 'polypeptide(L)'
;MELKECQILTLSDVINGKSNLGTLRNRRLRQSIILSSALSAVATGLHGCGSLNNYPKKEQTKDKANELKRANDRTAAQVMAETLQTTTRTLPVGEEVLIESSITEGVRVKPGKEVGGNPTIAVGAVFGKKEHQALYGLEMPPNVSLLSMGNDVIDGTTKSVKGLHSSLTALFVTEAHMKRHLPDIYVQRWLNGANFSNFNPREATNVEIAKKFADAYGHSDLNKLSAFFLDRPRHYPAIEELNKASVATPYDKDGDLIPAIVLGLEGLNFSDGRNLSSMIGEIGGSAEWAVGVLPLIWRGGNAIGMLTSQSTLTRTDLSPQEKWDQRFNFTEEEFMMIQDARFERKPYFTIDDILDDPFAGGIASYGAITDNYLVPQLKGVKANIESGEISVNVLTVNSLGIVEIWKMVFKANKNIDHTIDMMACPKEELITLDKSNLEKRIGEYLSDIESRQRFRIFFNNEYYPALIPVRGKMFMLHKAIESLIKRGALNEKDREIVEITERLEPSWFTN
;
A
#
# COMPACT_ATOMS: atom_id res chain seq x y z
N MET A 1 -3.58 4.28 -23.85
CA MET A 1 -5.01 3.95 -23.81
C MET A 1 -5.80 5.25 -23.73
N GLU A 2 -7.06 5.25 -24.15
CA GLU A 2 -7.97 6.40 -24.10
C GLU A 2 -9.17 6.06 -23.18
N LEU A 3 -9.56 6.97 -22.29
CA LEU A 3 -10.75 6.78 -21.45
C LEU A 3 -12.02 6.92 -22.31
N LYS A 4 -12.88 5.90 -22.32
CA LYS A 4 -14.14 5.89 -23.08
C LYS A 4 -15.35 6.15 -22.20
N GLU A 5 -15.37 5.56 -21.02
CA GLU A 5 -16.48 5.69 -20.09
C GLU A 5 -15.96 5.84 -18.66
N CYS A 6 -16.63 6.67 -17.87
CA CYS A 6 -16.40 6.80 -16.44
C CYS A 6 -17.74 7.03 -15.74
N GLN A 7 -18.18 6.03 -14.97
CA GLN A 7 -19.36 6.12 -14.11
C GLN A 7 -18.91 6.16 -12.64
N ILE A 8 -19.50 7.06 -11.85
CA ILE A 8 -19.24 7.15 -10.41
C ILE A 8 -20.47 6.60 -9.66
N LEU A 9 -20.24 5.64 -8.77
CA LEU A 9 -21.23 5.11 -7.85
C LEU A 9 -20.86 5.56 -6.43
N THR A 10 -21.70 6.38 -5.81
CA THR A 10 -21.51 6.80 -4.42
C THR A 10 -22.00 5.71 -3.48
N LEU A 11 -21.11 5.20 -2.61
CA LEU A 11 -21.45 4.24 -1.56
C LEU A 11 -21.86 4.93 -0.26
N SER A 12 -21.28 6.09 0.01
CA SER A 12 -21.65 6.95 1.14
C SER A 12 -21.34 8.40 0.80
N ASP A 13 -22.28 9.30 1.05
CA ASP A 13 -22.17 10.75 0.90
C ASP A 13 -22.24 11.47 2.26
N VAL A 14 -22.11 10.74 3.37
CA VAL A 14 -22.09 11.31 4.71
C VAL A 14 -20.84 12.19 4.86
N ILE A 15 -21.07 13.50 4.97
CA ILE A 15 -20.00 14.49 5.04
C ILE A 15 -19.45 14.60 6.46
N ASN A 16 -18.14 14.43 6.59
CA ASN A 16 -17.37 14.79 7.77
C ASN A 16 -17.00 16.28 7.73
N GLY A 17 -17.65 17.07 8.58
CA GLY A 17 -17.46 18.53 8.64
C GLY A 17 -16.11 19.01 9.18
N LYS A 18 -15.18 18.11 9.52
CA LYS A 18 -13.82 18.47 9.98
C LYS A 18 -12.86 18.82 8.85
N SER A 19 -13.13 18.39 7.62
CA SER A 19 -12.28 18.67 6.46
C SER A 19 -12.94 19.63 5.48
N ASN A 20 -12.11 20.24 4.63
CA ASN A 20 -12.55 21.13 3.56
C ASN A 20 -11.95 20.76 2.19
N LEU A 21 -11.36 19.56 2.05
CA LEU A 21 -10.56 19.03 0.94
C LEU A 21 -9.20 19.72 0.67
N GLY A 22 -8.96 20.92 1.19
CA GLY A 22 -7.74 21.71 0.96
C GLY A 22 -7.27 21.78 -0.51
N THR A 23 -5.99 21.54 -0.79
CA THR A 23 -5.41 21.49 -2.15
C THR A 23 -6.12 20.44 -3.02
N LEU A 24 -6.64 19.38 -2.41
CA LEU A 24 -7.39 18.35 -3.10
C LEU A 24 -8.78 18.83 -3.53
N ARG A 25 -9.15 20.12 -3.38
CA ARG A 25 -10.24 20.75 -4.16
C ARG A 25 -9.93 20.78 -5.66
N ASN A 26 -8.65 20.78 -6.02
CA ASN A 26 -8.24 20.61 -7.41
C ASN A 26 -8.69 19.27 -7.95
N ARG A 27 -9.63 19.30 -8.91
CA ARG A 27 -10.17 18.11 -9.55
C ARG A 27 -9.10 17.30 -10.29
N ARG A 28 -8.16 17.96 -10.98
CA ARG A 28 -7.10 17.28 -11.73
C ARG A 28 -6.20 16.49 -10.79
N LEU A 29 -5.78 17.09 -9.68
CA LEU A 29 -4.97 16.41 -8.66
C LEU A 29 -5.69 15.17 -8.08
N ARG A 30 -6.98 15.29 -7.72
CA ARG A 30 -7.76 14.11 -7.27
C ARG A 30 -7.79 13.03 -8.33
N GLN A 31 -8.09 13.40 -9.58
CA GLN A 31 -8.14 12.46 -10.70
C GLN A 31 -6.78 11.81 -10.99
N SER A 32 -5.67 12.52 -10.78
CA SER A 32 -4.31 11.97 -10.91
C SER A 32 -4.06 10.82 -9.94
N ILE A 33 -4.52 10.95 -8.69
CA ILE A 33 -4.37 9.90 -7.66
C ILE A 33 -5.26 8.70 -7.97
N ILE A 34 -6.51 8.95 -8.38
CA ILE A 34 -7.44 7.91 -8.84
C ILE A 34 -6.84 7.14 -10.02
N LEU A 35 -6.34 7.86 -11.02
CA LEU A 35 -5.72 7.28 -12.21
C LEU A 35 -4.46 6.48 -11.86
N SER A 36 -3.67 6.92 -10.89
CA SER A 36 -2.49 6.19 -10.43
C SER A 36 -2.86 4.81 -9.88
N SER A 37 -3.87 4.72 -8.99
CA SER A 37 -4.36 3.42 -8.52
C SER A 37 -4.99 2.58 -9.65
N ALA A 38 -5.75 3.22 -10.54
CA ALA A 38 -6.43 2.57 -11.66
C ALA A 38 -5.46 1.90 -12.63
N LEU A 39 -4.47 2.66 -13.12
CA LEU A 39 -3.50 2.16 -14.11
C LEU A 39 -2.57 1.12 -13.51
N SER A 40 -2.23 1.25 -12.23
CA SER A 40 -1.46 0.22 -11.51
C SER A 40 -2.25 -1.07 -11.38
N ALA A 41 -3.55 -0.98 -11.07
CA ALA A 41 -4.43 -2.14 -11.05
C ALA A 41 -4.59 -2.76 -12.44
N VAL A 42 -4.77 -1.95 -13.49
CA VAL A 42 -4.80 -2.42 -14.89
C VAL A 42 -3.53 -3.15 -15.26
N ALA A 43 -2.36 -2.56 -14.99
CA ALA A 43 -1.08 -3.17 -15.31
C ALA A 43 -0.94 -4.54 -14.65
N THR A 44 -1.18 -4.63 -13.34
CA THR A 44 -1.12 -5.90 -12.61
C THR A 44 -2.23 -6.87 -13.03
N GLY A 45 -3.44 -6.36 -13.32
CA GLY A 45 -4.60 -7.14 -13.74
C GLY A 45 -4.42 -7.82 -15.08
N LEU A 46 -3.80 -7.13 -16.05
CA LEU A 46 -3.53 -7.68 -17.38
C LEU A 46 -2.27 -8.54 -17.41
N HIS A 47 -1.23 -8.15 -16.67
CA HIS A 47 0.08 -8.78 -16.74
C HIS A 47 0.26 -9.93 -15.73
N GLY A 48 -0.21 -9.74 -14.50
CA GLY A 48 0.21 -10.52 -13.34
C GLY A 48 -0.91 -11.28 -12.61
N CYS A 49 -2.17 -10.94 -12.86
CA CYS A 49 -3.31 -11.55 -12.18
C CYS A 49 -3.50 -13.00 -12.63
N GLY A 50 -3.55 -13.93 -11.67
CA GLY A 50 -3.68 -15.36 -11.95
C GLY A 50 -2.44 -15.99 -12.61
N SER A 51 -1.31 -15.27 -12.66
CA SER A 51 -0.07 -15.73 -13.32
C SER A 51 0.45 -17.07 -12.81
N LEU A 52 0.18 -17.45 -11.56
CA LEU A 52 0.57 -18.77 -11.02
C LEU A 52 -0.16 -19.91 -11.74
N ASN A 53 -1.37 -19.67 -12.25
CA ASN A 53 -2.18 -20.66 -12.96
C ASN A 53 -1.60 -21.01 -14.36
N ASN A 54 -0.67 -20.20 -14.87
CA ASN A 54 0.03 -20.47 -16.13
C ASN A 54 1.05 -21.60 -16.01
N TYR A 55 1.35 -22.06 -14.79
CA TYR A 55 2.32 -23.12 -14.52
C TYR A 55 1.63 -24.42 -14.10
N PRO A 56 2.17 -25.60 -14.49
CA PRO A 56 1.71 -26.89 -13.98
C PRO A 56 1.73 -26.95 -12.44
N LYS A 57 0.79 -27.68 -11.82
CA LYS A 57 0.67 -27.76 -10.35
C LYS A 57 1.98 -28.12 -9.62
N LYS A 58 2.85 -28.94 -10.24
CA LYS A 58 4.18 -29.32 -9.71
C LYS A 58 5.18 -28.16 -9.63
N GLU A 59 4.99 -27.13 -10.46
CA GLU A 59 5.84 -25.93 -10.55
C GLU A 59 5.27 -24.74 -9.77
N GLN A 60 4.03 -24.85 -9.26
CA GLN A 60 3.41 -23.85 -8.38
C GLN A 60 3.98 -23.92 -6.95
N THR A 61 5.30 -23.84 -6.84
CA THR A 61 6.04 -23.85 -5.58
C THR A 61 5.91 -22.52 -4.85
N LYS A 62 6.28 -22.50 -3.56
CA LYS A 62 6.34 -21.27 -2.78
C LYS A 62 7.30 -20.25 -3.40
N ASP A 63 8.43 -20.70 -3.94
CA ASP A 63 9.44 -19.83 -4.54
C ASP A 63 8.93 -19.21 -5.83
N LYS A 64 8.25 -19.99 -6.68
CA LYS A 64 7.60 -19.47 -7.89
C LYS A 64 6.50 -18.46 -7.54
N ALA A 65 5.68 -18.75 -6.53
CA ALA A 65 4.68 -17.78 -6.06
C ALA A 65 5.31 -16.48 -5.55
N ASN A 66 6.41 -16.56 -4.81
CA ASN A 66 7.14 -15.38 -4.32
C ASN A 66 7.81 -14.58 -5.45
N GLU A 67 8.34 -15.25 -6.47
CA GLU A 67 8.87 -14.61 -7.68
C GLU A 67 7.79 -13.81 -8.42
N LEU A 68 6.62 -14.43 -8.65
CA LEU A 68 5.48 -13.77 -9.30
C LEU A 68 4.91 -12.64 -8.45
N LYS A 69 4.88 -12.78 -7.12
CA LYS A 69 4.47 -11.70 -6.20
C LYS A 69 5.38 -10.48 -6.37
N ARG A 70 6.70 -10.67 -6.35
CA ARG A 70 7.67 -9.58 -6.58
C ARG A 70 7.50 -8.94 -7.94
N ALA A 71 7.16 -9.73 -8.98
CA ALA A 71 6.87 -9.18 -10.30
C ALA A 71 5.62 -8.28 -10.26
N ASN A 72 4.53 -8.72 -9.63
CA ASN A 72 3.32 -7.92 -9.48
C ASN A 72 3.58 -6.63 -8.69
N ASP A 73 4.26 -6.70 -7.53
CA ASP A 73 4.57 -5.53 -6.71
C ASP A 73 5.42 -4.52 -7.49
N ARG A 74 6.40 -5.00 -8.27
CA ARG A 74 7.21 -4.18 -9.18
C ARG A 74 6.38 -3.48 -10.24
N THR A 75 5.53 -4.21 -10.94
CA THR A 75 4.66 -3.65 -11.98
C THR A 75 3.74 -2.58 -11.40
N ALA A 76 3.10 -2.85 -10.25
CA ALA A 76 2.26 -1.90 -9.56
C ALA A 76 3.02 -0.64 -9.12
N ALA A 77 4.16 -0.81 -8.44
CA ALA A 77 4.99 0.30 -7.98
C ALA A 77 5.49 1.17 -9.15
N GLN A 78 5.93 0.54 -10.24
CA GLN A 78 6.40 1.22 -11.44
C GLN A 78 5.30 2.10 -12.05
N VAL A 79 4.14 1.52 -12.34
CA VAL A 79 3.04 2.23 -13.00
C VAL A 79 2.42 3.29 -12.08
N MET A 80 2.35 3.03 -10.78
CA MET A 80 1.87 3.99 -9.79
C MET A 80 2.76 5.24 -9.77
N ALA A 81 4.08 5.03 -9.66
CA ALA A 81 5.08 6.10 -9.63
C ALA A 81 5.15 6.86 -10.96
N GLU A 82 5.12 6.18 -12.11
CA GLU A 82 5.09 6.83 -13.42
C GLU A 82 3.85 7.71 -13.61
N THR A 83 2.69 7.21 -13.18
CA THR A 83 1.43 7.97 -13.30
C THR A 83 1.47 9.20 -12.40
N LEU A 84 1.93 9.07 -11.15
CA LEU A 84 2.08 10.22 -10.24
C LEU A 84 3.08 11.24 -10.79
N GLN A 85 4.25 10.79 -11.24
CA GLN A 85 5.28 11.69 -11.77
C GLN A 85 4.82 12.42 -13.03
N THR A 86 4.13 11.70 -13.94
CA THR A 86 3.65 12.27 -15.20
C THR A 86 2.56 13.29 -14.96
N THR A 87 1.57 12.94 -14.13
CA THR A 87 0.41 13.79 -13.88
C THR A 87 0.78 15.04 -13.08
N THR A 88 1.55 14.91 -12.01
CA THR A 88 1.96 16.05 -11.15
C THR A 88 2.83 17.06 -11.90
N ARG A 89 3.64 16.63 -12.88
CA ARG A 89 4.40 17.52 -13.76
C ARG A 89 3.54 18.39 -14.68
N THR A 90 2.31 17.95 -14.97
CA THR A 90 1.41 18.64 -15.91
C THR A 90 0.45 19.61 -15.22
N LEU A 91 0.50 19.72 -13.89
CA LEU A 91 -0.33 20.67 -13.15
C LEU A 91 0.05 22.12 -13.52
N PRO A 92 -0.95 23.00 -13.74
CA PRO A 92 -0.72 24.38 -14.14
C PRO A 92 -0.09 25.16 -13.00
N VAL A 93 0.56 26.29 -13.34
CA VAL A 93 1.17 27.19 -12.37
C VAL A 93 0.13 27.63 -11.32
N GLY A 94 0.51 27.57 -10.05
CA GLY A 94 -0.37 27.90 -8.91
C GLY A 94 -1.25 26.75 -8.41
N GLU A 95 -1.21 25.60 -9.09
CA GLU A 95 -1.84 24.34 -8.65
C GLU A 95 -0.78 23.23 -8.48
N GLU A 96 0.48 23.62 -8.41
CA GLU A 96 1.61 22.72 -8.44
C GLU A 96 1.78 22.01 -7.10
N VAL A 97 2.27 20.79 -7.17
CA VAL A 97 2.50 19.98 -5.97
C VAL A 97 3.86 19.31 -5.99
N LEU A 98 4.32 18.96 -4.80
CA LEU A 98 5.36 17.96 -4.57
C LEU A 98 4.76 16.89 -3.65
N ILE A 99 4.63 15.66 -4.13
CA ILE A 99 4.14 14.53 -3.34
C ILE A 99 5.34 13.75 -2.83
N GLU A 100 5.46 13.60 -1.52
CA GLU A 100 6.46 12.77 -0.86
C GLU A 100 5.84 11.44 -0.39
N SER A 101 6.42 10.31 -0.76
CA SER A 101 6.09 9.02 -0.16
C SER A 101 6.69 8.94 1.24
N SER A 102 5.86 8.80 2.27
CA SER A 102 6.28 8.81 3.67
C SER A 102 5.96 7.53 4.44
N ILE A 103 5.09 6.67 3.90
CA ILE A 103 4.70 5.37 4.49
C ILE A 103 4.65 4.29 3.41
N THR A 104 5.28 3.13 3.64
CA THR A 104 5.32 1.98 2.72
C THR A 104 5.56 0.64 3.45
N GLU A 105 5.22 -0.51 2.83
CA GLU A 105 5.48 -1.89 3.31
C GLU A 105 6.92 -2.40 3.04
N GLY A 106 7.77 -1.62 2.36
CA GLY A 106 9.02 -2.12 1.78
C GLY A 106 10.13 -2.59 2.74
N VAL A 107 10.15 -2.23 4.02
CA VAL A 107 11.35 -2.41 4.86
C VAL A 107 11.24 -3.64 5.78
N ARG A 108 10.07 -4.28 5.86
CA ARG A 108 9.80 -5.45 6.70
C ARG A 108 10.67 -6.65 6.31
N VAL A 109 11.74 -6.86 7.07
CA VAL A 109 12.48 -8.13 7.08
C VAL A 109 11.59 -9.19 7.71
N LYS A 110 10.83 -9.97 6.92
CA LYS A 110 10.04 -11.10 7.45
C LYS A 110 11.01 -12.19 7.94
N PRO A 111 11.15 -12.42 9.27
CA PRO A 111 12.12 -13.36 9.80
C PRO A 111 11.92 -14.74 9.17
N GLY A 112 12.98 -15.25 8.53
CA GLY A 112 12.99 -16.58 7.92
C GLY A 112 12.11 -16.79 6.68
N LYS A 113 11.53 -15.75 6.04
CA LYS A 113 10.66 -15.95 4.86
C LYS A 113 10.83 -15.01 3.67
N GLU A 114 11.27 -13.77 3.83
CA GLU A 114 11.51 -12.86 2.69
C GLU A 114 12.79 -12.07 2.94
N VAL A 115 13.68 -12.08 1.95
CA VAL A 115 15.12 -11.87 2.17
C VAL A 115 15.62 -10.51 1.64
N GLY A 116 14.67 -9.63 1.34
CA GLY A 116 14.78 -8.26 0.85
C GLY A 116 13.37 -7.83 0.51
N GLY A 117 12.98 -6.59 0.85
CA GLY A 117 11.61 -6.11 0.65
C GLY A 117 11.16 -6.27 -0.80
N ASN A 118 9.86 -6.51 -1.02
CA ASN A 118 9.32 -6.51 -2.37
C ASN A 118 9.54 -5.09 -2.98
N PRO A 119 9.69 -5.00 -4.33
CA PRO A 119 9.76 -3.70 -4.99
C PRO A 119 8.55 -2.84 -4.64
N THR A 120 8.79 -1.58 -4.28
CA THR A 120 7.74 -0.65 -3.83
C THR A 120 8.14 0.80 -4.10
N ILE A 121 7.27 1.76 -3.78
CA ILE A 121 7.62 3.19 -3.74
C ILE A 121 8.20 3.51 -2.36
N ALA A 122 9.52 3.69 -2.33
CA ALA A 122 10.27 3.92 -1.10
C ALA A 122 9.86 5.20 -0.36
N VAL A 123 10.10 5.22 0.96
CA VAL A 123 10.03 6.44 1.77
C VAL A 123 11.07 7.45 1.26
N GLY A 124 10.67 8.71 1.13
CA GLY A 124 11.48 9.79 0.57
C GLY A 124 11.43 9.90 -0.96
N ALA A 125 10.72 9.00 -1.65
CA ALA A 125 10.45 9.19 -3.08
C ALA A 125 9.56 10.44 -3.28
N VAL A 126 9.90 11.28 -4.26
CA VAL A 126 9.18 12.53 -4.53
C VAL A 126 8.65 12.60 -5.96
N PHE A 127 7.42 13.11 -6.11
CA PHE A 127 6.74 13.27 -7.39
C PHE A 127 6.30 14.72 -7.62
N GLY A 128 6.66 15.27 -8.77
CA GLY A 128 6.39 16.68 -9.09
C GLY A 128 7.31 17.23 -10.17
N LYS A 129 7.29 18.55 -10.38
CA LYS A 129 8.22 19.23 -11.30
C LYS A 129 9.66 19.16 -10.79
N LYS A 130 10.63 19.13 -11.71
CA LYS A 130 12.05 18.92 -11.37
C LYS A 130 12.60 20.01 -10.45
N GLU A 131 12.18 21.25 -10.69
CA GLU A 131 12.49 22.43 -9.89
C GLU A 131 11.97 22.30 -8.45
N HIS A 132 10.81 21.67 -8.22
CA HIS A 132 10.26 21.46 -6.88
C HIS A 132 10.96 20.28 -6.18
N GLN A 133 11.24 19.20 -6.92
CA GLN A 133 12.03 18.08 -6.39
C GLN A 133 13.42 18.52 -5.91
N ALA A 134 14.04 19.48 -6.60
CA ALA A 134 15.33 20.03 -6.21
C ALA A 134 15.30 20.82 -4.89
N LEU A 135 14.12 21.27 -4.46
CA LEU A 135 13.91 21.99 -3.20
C LEU A 135 13.48 21.06 -2.06
N TYR A 136 13.30 19.76 -2.29
CA TYR A 136 12.87 18.82 -1.24
C TYR A 136 13.77 18.89 0.00
N GLY A 137 13.16 19.04 1.17
CA GLY A 137 13.83 19.29 2.45
C GLY A 137 14.16 20.77 2.73
N LEU A 138 13.81 21.69 1.83
CA LEU A 138 13.87 23.14 2.00
C LEU A 138 12.46 23.73 2.02
N GLU A 139 12.37 25.04 2.28
CA GLU A 139 11.11 25.77 2.21
C GLU A 139 10.55 25.74 0.78
N MET A 140 9.32 25.23 0.63
CA MET A 140 8.61 25.20 -0.65
C MET A 140 8.09 26.58 -1.01
N PRO A 141 8.06 26.96 -2.31
CA PRO A 141 7.39 28.17 -2.74
C PRO A 141 5.92 28.18 -2.29
N PRO A 142 5.35 29.33 -1.88
CA PRO A 142 3.97 29.40 -1.38
C PRO A 142 2.88 28.90 -2.36
N ASN A 143 3.20 28.84 -3.65
CA ASN A 143 2.31 28.36 -4.72
C ASN A 143 2.47 26.87 -5.03
N VAL A 144 3.25 26.13 -4.24
CA VAL A 144 3.49 24.69 -4.39
C VAL A 144 3.07 23.98 -3.11
N SER A 145 2.07 23.11 -3.21
CA SER A 145 1.63 22.32 -2.05
C SER A 145 2.54 21.10 -1.85
N LEU A 146 3.10 20.96 -0.65
CA LEU A 146 3.78 19.73 -0.22
C LEU A 146 2.74 18.76 0.32
N LEU A 147 2.69 17.56 -0.23
CA LEU A 147 1.73 16.51 0.13
C LEU A 147 2.45 15.27 0.62
N SER A 148 1.93 14.61 1.65
CA SER A 148 2.40 13.31 2.11
C SER A 148 1.57 12.18 1.51
N MET A 149 2.24 11.11 1.12
CA MET A 149 1.65 9.90 0.55
C MET A 149 1.99 8.68 1.40
N GLY A 150 1.02 7.80 1.57
CA GLY A 150 1.27 6.44 2.04
C GLY A 150 0.78 5.43 1.01
N ASN A 151 1.48 4.31 0.87
CA ASN A 151 1.12 3.29 -0.10
C ASN A 151 1.33 1.88 0.42
N ASP A 152 0.49 0.99 -0.08
CA ASP A 152 0.70 -0.44 -0.15
C ASP A 152 0.42 -0.80 -1.61
N VAL A 153 1.49 -0.96 -2.39
CA VAL A 153 1.38 -1.02 -3.86
C VAL A 153 0.44 -2.14 -4.31
N ILE A 154 0.36 -3.24 -3.55
CA ILE A 154 -0.65 -4.29 -3.71
C ILE A 154 -1.06 -4.86 -2.35
N ASP A 155 -2.30 -4.59 -1.93
CA ASP A 155 -2.93 -5.39 -0.89
C ASP A 155 -3.36 -6.76 -1.46
N GLY A 156 -2.94 -7.82 -0.76
CA GLY A 156 -3.20 -9.19 -1.16
C GLY A 156 -2.39 -9.65 -2.38
N THR A 157 -1.07 -9.43 -2.43
CA THR A 157 -0.23 -9.91 -3.54
C THR A 157 -0.32 -11.42 -3.77
N THR A 158 -0.56 -12.23 -2.72
CA THR A 158 -0.81 -13.68 -2.89
C THR A 158 -2.12 -13.94 -3.64
N LYS A 159 -3.14 -13.12 -3.41
CA LYS A 159 -4.43 -13.21 -4.07
C LYS A 159 -4.31 -12.78 -5.54
N SER A 160 -3.54 -11.73 -5.85
CA SER A 160 -3.32 -11.30 -7.24
C SER A 160 -2.70 -12.41 -8.09
N VAL A 161 -1.59 -13.02 -7.67
CA VAL A 161 -0.91 -14.08 -8.48
C VAL A 161 -1.74 -15.35 -8.62
N LYS A 162 -2.66 -15.63 -7.69
CA LYS A 162 -3.58 -16.77 -7.76
C LYS A 162 -4.88 -16.48 -8.50
N GLY A 163 -5.19 -15.21 -8.77
CA GLY A 163 -6.48 -14.78 -9.32
C GLY A 163 -7.62 -14.93 -8.32
N LEU A 164 -7.33 -14.79 -7.02
CA LEU A 164 -8.34 -14.79 -5.97
C LEU A 164 -8.89 -13.39 -5.74
N HIS A 165 -10.14 -13.33 -5.31
CA HIS A 165 -10.86 -12.10 -5.01
C HIS A 165 -10.18 -11.24 -3.93
N SER A 166 -10.51 -9.95 -3.94
CA SER A 166 -10.09 -8.94 -2.98
C SER A 166 -8.58 -8.68 -2.97
N SER A 167 -7.98 -8.49 -4.15
CA SER A 167 -6.66 -7.87 -4.31
C SER A 167 -6.77 -6.53 -5.02
N LEU A 168 -5.98 -5.55 -4.60
CA LEU A 168 -6.04 -4.18 -5.10
C LEU A 168 -4.71 -3.46 -4.96
N THR A 169 -4.54 -2.35 -5.67
CA THR A 169 -3.47 -1.37 -5.42
C THR A 169 -3.96 -0.30 -4.45
N ALA A 170 -3.11 0.20 -3.56
CA ALA A 170 -3.54 1.17 -2.55
C ALA A 170 -2.58 2.35 -2.37
N LEU A 171 -3.13 3.56 -2.31
CA LEU A 171 -2.44 4.73 -1.82
C LEU A 171 -3.39 5.75 -1.19
N PHE A 172 -2.86 6.61 -0.34
CA PHE A 172 -3.47 7.88 0.01
C PHE A 172 -2.51 9.03 -0.26
N VAL A 173 -3.06 10.22 -0.45
CA VAL A 173 -2.32 11.49 -0.46
C VAL A 173 -3.08 12.48 0.43
N THR A 174 -2.34 13.22 1.25
CA THR A 174 -2.88 14.18 2.21
C THR A 174 -1.98 15.40 2.33
N GLU A 175 -2.56 16.54 2.68
CA GLU A 175 -1.84 17.75 3.12
C GLU A 175 -1.30 17.63 4.54
N ALA A 176 -1.81 16.65 5.31
CA ALA A 176 -1.29 16.36 6.63
C ALA A 176 0.18 15.97 6.57
N HIS A 177 1.01 16.60 7.39
CA HIS A 177 2.42 16.27 7.50
C HIS A 177 2.63 15.10 8.45
N MET A 178 3.62 14.27 8.14
CA MET A 178 4.07 13.21 9.03
C MET A 178 4.78 13.80 10.25
N LYS A 179 4.12 13.75 11.42
CA LYS A 179 4.75 14.04 12.71
C LYS A 179 5.75 12.97 13.10
N ARG A 180 5.44 11.73 12.72
CA ARG A 180 6.15 10.57 13.24
C ARG A 180 6.11 9.42 12.25
N HIS A 181 7.29 8.94 11.86
CA HIS A 181 7.38 7.78 11.01
C HIS A 181 6.88 6.54 11.76
N LEU A 182 6.02 5.76 11.11
CA LEU A 182 5.55 4.49 11.62
C LEU A 182 6.51 3.40 11.14
N PRO A 183 7.24 2.72 12.04
CA PRO A 183 8.22 1.72 11.63
C PRO A 183 7.51 0.56 10.94
N ASP A 184 8.21 -0.07 10.00
CA ASP A 184 7.67 -1.20 9.27
C ASP A 184 7.73 -2.48 10.12
N ILE A 185 6.68 -2.69 10.93
CA ILE A 185 6.54 -3.78 11.91
C ILE A 185 5.05 -4.14 12.04
N TYR A 186 4.72 -5.21 12.75
CA TYR A 186 3.34 -5.53 13.07
C TYR A 186 2.72 -4.59 14.11
N VAL A 187 1.45 -4.26 13.88
CA VAL A 187 0.62 -3.40 14.72
C VAL A 187 -0.60 -4.21 15.17
N GLN A 188 -0.80 -4.33 16.48
CA GLN A 188 -2.09 -4.72 17.04
C GLN A 188 -3.05 -3.54 16.93
N ARG A 189 -4.26 -3.79 16.44
CA ARG A 189 -5.17 -2.74 16.00
C ARG A 189 -6.55 -2.86 16.66
N TRP A 190 -7.10 -1.70 17.01
CA TRP A 190 -8.47 -1.53 17.50
C TRP A 190 -9.15 -0.47 16.66
N LEU A 191 -9.91 -0.90 15.66
CA LEU A 191 -10.58 -0.04 14.69
C LEU A 191 -12.08 -0.19 14.85
N ASN A 192 -12.81 0.91 14.75
CA ASN A 192 -14.27 0.87 14.76
C ASN A 192 -14.83 1.85 13.73
N GLY A 193 -15.85 1.42 12.98
CA GLY A 193 -16.58 2.27 12.05
C GLY A 193 -17.29 3.44 12.74
N ALA A 194 -17.72 3.28 13.99
CA ALA A 194 -18.21 4.35 14.84
C ALA A 194 -17.10 4.93 15.72
N ASN A 195 -17.09 6.26 15.90
CA ASN A 195 -16.15 6.94 16.76
C ASN A 195 -16.26 6.49 18.23
N PHE A 196 -15.13 6.34 18.92
CA PHE A 196 -15.07 6.00 20.35
C PHE A 196 -14.06 6.88 21.08
N SER A 197 -14.18 6.96 22.42
CA SER A 197 -13.20 7.66 23.26
C SER A 197 -11.91 6.85 23.38
N ASN A 198 -10.77 7.51 23.18
CA ASN A 198 -9.45 6.87 23.27
C ASN A 198 -9.24 6.19 24.63
N PHE A 199 -8.51 5.07 24.62
CA PHE A 199 -8.19 4.28 25.82
C PHE A 199 -6.76 3.75 25.74
N ASN A 200 -6.20 3.35 26.88
CA ASN A 200 -4.93 2.63 26.90
C ASN A 200 -5.18 1.14 26.61
N PRO A 201 -4.75 0.59 25.46
CA PRO A 201 -5.00 -0.80 25.12
C PRO A 201 -4.27 -1.80 26.03
N ARG A 202 -3.31 -1.35 26.86
CA ARG A 202 -2.66 -2.22 27.86
C ARG A 202 -3.49 -2.43 29.12
N GLU A 203 -4.53 -1.63 29.33
CA GLU A 203 -5.35 -1.62 30.55
C GLU A 203 -6.77 -2.14 30.30
N ALA A 204 -7.06 -2.65 29.10
CA ALA A 204 -8.38 -3.15 28.74
C ALA A 204 -8.28 -4.51 28.04
N THR A 205 -9.20 -5.41 28.38
CA THR A 205 -9.42 -6.70 27.70
C THR A 205 -10.14 -6.51 26.35
N ASN A 206 -10.07 -7.50 25.46
CA ASN A 206 -10.78 -7.40 24.18
C ASN A 206 -12.30 -7.32 24.39
N VAL A 207 -12.84 -7.97 25.43
CA VAL A 207 -14.26 -7.90 25.78
C VAL A 207 -14.68 -6.51 26.28
N GLU A 208 -13.85 -5.84 27.09
CA GLU A 208 -14.13 -4.46 27.52
C GLU A 208 -14.08 -3.48 26.35
N ILE A 209 -13.16 -3.69 25.41
CA ILE A 209 -13.07 -2.90 24.19
C ILE A 209 -14.29 -3.16 23.29
N ALA A 210 -14.73 -4.41 23.15
CA ALA A 210 -15.95 -4.75 22.41
C ALA A 210 -17.19 -4.06 22.98
N LYS A 211 -17.30 -3.95 24.32
CA LYS A 211 -18.37 -3.18 24.98
C LYS A 211 -18.31 -1.71 24.61
N LYS A 212 -17.13 -1.08 24.69
CA LYS A 212 -16.94 0.32 24.27
C LYS A 212 -17.33 0.55 22.81
N PHE A 213 -17.01 -0.41 21.94
CA PHE A 213 -17.34 -0.31 20.51
C PHE A 213 -18.83 -0.52 20.25
N ALA A 214 -19.48 -1.45 20.95
CA ALA A 214 -20.93 -1.63 20.90
C ALA A 214 -21.67 -0.37 21.39
N ASP A 215 -21.22 0.22 22.51
CA ASP A 215 -21.75 1.47 23.04
C ASP A 215 -21.64 2.63 22.03
N ALA A 216 -20.53 2.70 21.27
CA ALA A 216 -20.34 3.70 20.22
C ALA A 216 -21.36 3.58 19.07
N TYR A 217 -21.89 2.39 18.80
CA TYR A 217 -23.02 2.16 17.88
C TYR A 217 -24.39 2.27 18.55
N GLY A 218 -24.45 2.54 19.86
CA GLY A 218 -25.70 2.52 20.64
C GLY A 218 -26.27 1.11 20.80
N HIS A 219 -25.42 0.09 20.91
CA HIS A 219 -25.80 -1.31 21.09
C HIS A 219 -25.43 -1.80 22.48
N SER A 220 -26.40 -2.33 23.22
CA SER A 220 -26.16 -2.99 24.51
C SER A 220 -25.65 -4.43 24.36
N ASP A 221 -25.94 -5.08 23.23
CA ASP A 221 -25.60 -6.48 22.98
C ASP A 221 -24.39 -6.62 22.05
N LEU A 222 -23.40 -7.39 22.50
CA LEU A 222 -22.17 -7.66 21.74
C LEU A 222 -22.40 -8.53 20.49
N ASN A 223 -23.52 -9.26 20.41
CA ASN A 223 -23.87 -10.06 19.24
C ASN A 223 -24.18 -9.25 17.97
N LYS A 224 -24.38 -7.94 18.11
CA LYS A 224 -24.51 -7.00 16.99
C LYS A 224 -23.15 -6.53 16.45
N LEU A 225 -22.08 -6.76 17.21
CA LEU A 225 -20.73 -6.38 16.83
C LEU A 225 -20.05 -7.53 16.08
N SER A 226 -19.23 -7.17 15.10
CA SER A 226 -18.23 -8.03 14.50
C SER A 226 -16.82 -7.45 14.63
N ALA A 227 -15.83 -8.34 14.74
CA ALA A 227 -14.41 -8.01 14.79
C ALA A 227 -13.67 -8.83 13.72
N PHE A 228 -13.23 -8.20 12.64
CA PHE A 228 -12.50 -8.90 11.58
C PHE A 228 -11.08 -9.29 12.02
N PHE A 229 -10.63 -10.45 11.54
CA PHE A 229 -9.25 -10.94 11.73
C PHE A 229 -8.65 -11.52 10.45
N LEU A 230 -7.32 -11.42 10.31
CA LEU A 230 -6.61 -12.37 9.46
C LEU A 230 -6.62 -13.77 10.09
N ASP A 231 -6.79 -14.82 9.29
CA ASP A 231 -6.67 -16.21 9.73
C ASP A 231 -5.19 -16.55 9.96
N ARG A 232 -4.74 -16.33 11.19
CA ARG A 232 -3.35 -16.51 11.63
C ARG A 232 -3.33 -17.07 13.06
N PRO A 233 -2.41 -18.00 13.39
CA PRO A 233 -2.28 -18.55 14.74
C PRO A 233 -2.18 -17.51 15.85
N ARG A 234 -1.54 -16.36 15.58
CA ARG A 234 -1.41 -15.25 16.54
C ARG A 234 -2.73 -14.58 16.92
N HIS A 235 -3.84 -14.84 16.22
CA HIS A 235 -5.15 -14.22 16.49
C HIS A 235 -6.12 -15.13 17.23
N TYR A 236 -5.85 -16.45 17.30
CA TYR A 236 -6.81 -17.40 17.85
C TYR A 236 -7.20 -17.10 19.30
N PRO A 237 -6.28 -16.68 20.20
CA PRO A 237 -6.68 -16.31 21.57
C PRO A 237 -7.69 -15.16 21.62
N ALA A 238 -7.49 -14.10 20.82
CA ALA A 238 -8.40 -12.97 20.74
C ALA A 238 -9.75 -13.36 20.14
N ILE A 239 -9.71 -14.17 19.07
CA ILE A 239 -10.90 -14.70 18.41
C ILE A 239 -11.73 -15.54 19.38
N GLU A 240 -11.09 -16.43 20.14
CA GLU A 240 -11.78 -17.25 21.15
C GLU A 240 -12.39 -16.42 22.28
N GLU A 241 -11.65 -15.42 22.78
CA GLU A 241 -12.13 -14.48 23.81
C GLU A 241 -13.39 -13.73 23.34
N LEU A 242 -13.36 -13.20 22.12
CA LEU A 242 -14.47 -12.44 21.53
C LEU A 242 -15.67 -13.31 21.19
N ASN A 243 -15.46 -14.51 20.63
CA ASN A 243 -16.54 -15.45 20.34
C ASN A 243 -17.24 -15.93 21.62
N LYS A 244 -16.50 -16.15 22.72
CA LYS A 244 -17.10 -16.45 24.05
C LYS A 244 -17.97 -15.30 24.56
N ALA A 245 -17.65 -14.07 24.19
CA ALA A 245 -18.44 -12.88 24.46
C ALA A 245 -19.54 -12.62 23.41
N SER A 246 -19.80 -13.57 22.50
CA SER A 246 -20.79 -13.48 21.41
C SER A 246 -20.50 -12.44 20.33
N VAL A 247 -19.28 -11.90 20.24
CA VAL A 247 -18.87 -11.04 19.12
C VAL A 247 -18.55 -11.92 17.91
N ALA A 248 -19.09 -11.58 16.73
CA ALA A 248 -18.80 -12.32 15.51
C ALA A 248 -17.37 -12.03 15.01
N THR A 249 -16.59 -13.06 14.69
CA THR A 249 -15.20 -12.88 14.20
C THR A 249 -15.02 -13.36 12.76
N PRO A 250 -15.49 -12.60 11.75
CA PRO A 250 -15.22 -12.93 10.35
C PRO A 250 -13.71 -12.87 10.06
N TYR A 251 -13.24 -13.69 9.12
CA TYR A 251 -11.82 -13.74 8.81
C TYR A 251 -11.52 -13.95 7.32
N ASP A 252 -10.33 -13.52 6.90
CA ASP A 252 -9.73 -13.83 5.60
C ASP A 252 -8.29 -14.32 5.81
N LYS A 253 -7.79 -15.13 4.88
CA LYS A 253 -6.39 -15.57 4.88
C LYS A 253 -5.43 -14.50 4.40
N ASP A 254 -5.87 -13.46 3.72
CA ASP A 254 -5.01 -12.37 3.24
C ASP A 254 -5.85 -11.09 3.03
N GLY A 255 -5.25 -9.91 3.06
CA GLY A 255 -5.94 -8.65 2.78
C GLY A 255 -6.82 -8.14 3.91
N ASP A 256 -6.21 -7.43 4.86
CA ASP A 256 -6.87 -6.76 5.98
C ASP A 256 -7.19 -5.27 5.68
N LEU A 257 -6.71 -4.74 4.56
CA LEU A 257 -6.87 -3.33 4.20
C LEU A 257 -8.33 -2.96 3.86
N ILE A 258 -8.98 -3.70 2.94
CA ILE A 258 -10.41 -3.44 2.61
C ILE A 258 -11.30 -3.51 3.84
N PRO A 259 -11.23 -4.56 4.68
CA PRO A 259 -11.99 -4.60 5.91
C PRO A 259 -11.83 -3.32 6.73
N ALA A 260 -10.61 -2.81 6.93
CA ALA A 260 -10.35 -1.57 7.68
C ALA A 260 -11.02 -0.34 7.05
N ILE A 261 -11.01 -0.25 5.71
CA ILE A 261 -11.58 0.88 4.97
C ILE A 261 -13.10 0.90 5.06
N VAL A 262 -13.77 -0.26 5.08
CA VAL A 262 -15.23 -0.35 4.94
C VAL A 262 -15.98 -0.66 6.24
N LEU A 263 -15.29 -0.70 7.39
CA LEU A 263 -15.91 -0.87 8.71
C LEU A 263 -17.08 0.12 8.90
N GLY A 264 -18.24 -0.40 9.30
CA GLY A 264 -19.42 0.39 9.60
C GLY A 264 -20.07 1.07 8.39
N LEU A 265 -19.67 0.73 7.16
CA LEU A 265 -20.34 1.24 5.96
C LEU A 265 -21.67 0.51 5.77
N GLU A 266 -22.76 1.28 5.65
CA GLU A 266 -24.10 0.72 5.57
C GLU A 266 -24.29 -0.19 4.35
N GLY A 267 -25.06 -1.26 4.53
CA GLY A 267 -25.39 -2.20 3.44
C GLY A 267 -24.29 -3.21 3.10
N LEU A 268 -23.08 -3.08 3.66
CA LEU A 268 -22.04 -4.09 3.53
C LEU A 268 -22.20 -5.18 4.58
N ASN A 269 -22.69 -6.34 4.14
CA ASN A 269 -22.88 -7.51 4.96
C ASN A 269 -22.08 -8.70 4.42
N PHE A 270 -21.59 -9.54 5.32
CA PHE A 270 -21.13 -10.88 4.97
C PHE A 270 -22.29 -11.69 4.37
N SER A 271 -21.96 -12.79 3.69
CA SER A 271 -22.96 -13.70 3.09
C SER A 271 -23.96 -14.27 4.10
N ASP A 272 -23.62 -14.28 5.39
CA ASP A 272 -24.49 -14.67 6.49
C ASP A 272 -25.28 -13.51 7.13
N GLY A 273 -25.28 -12.34 6.49
CA GLY A 273 -26.09 -11.18 6.87
C GLY A 273 -25.50 -10.33 8.01
N ARG A 274 -24.30 -10.63 8.49
CA ARG A 274 -23.65 -9.84 9.55
C ARG A 274 -22.96 -8.61 8.96
N ASN A 275 -23.04 -7.48 9.65
CA ASN A 275 -22.28 -6.28 9.31
C ASN A 275 -20.81 -6.42 9.70
N LEU A 276 -19.91 -5.78 8.96
CA LEU A 276 -18.52 -5.59 9.35
C LEU A 276 -18.38 -4.27 10.13
N SER A 277 -18.07 -4.32 11.42
CA SER A 277 -18.14 -3.12 12.29
C SER A 277 -16.82 -2.71 12.92
N SER A 278 -15.94 -3.66 13.24
CA SER A 278 -14.70 -3.38 13.97
C SER A 278 -13.55 -4.34 13.64
N MET A 279 -12.37 -4.02 14.17
CA MET A 279 -11.25 -4.93 14.42
C MET A 279 -10.85 -4.76 15.88
N ILE A 280 -10.70 -5.85 16.64
CA ILE A 280 -10.40 -5.78 18.08
C ILE A 280 -9.24 -6.71 18.38
N GLY A 281 -8.05 -6.14 18.49
CA GLY A 281 -6.84 -6.92 18.75
C GLY A 281 -6.34 -7.72 17.54
N GLU A 282 -6.80 -7.39 16.34
CA GLU A 282 -6.25 -7.87 15.07
C GLU A 282 -4.78 -7.41 14.95
N ILE A 283 -3.89 -8.24 14.40
CA ILE A 283 -2.47 -7.92 14.23
C ILE A 283 -2.06 -8.08 12.76
N GLY A 284 -1.86 -6.95 12.09
CA GLY A 284 -1.40 -6.84 10.72
C GLY A 284 -0.24 -5.86 10.57
N GLY A 285 0.16 -5.56 9.34
CA GLY A 285 1.29 -4.67 9.06
C GLY A 285 1.04 -3.19 9.36
N SER A 286 2.09 -2.42 9.61
CA SER A 286 1.99 -0.99 9.93
C SER A 286 1.60 -0.11 8.73
N ALA A 287 2.11 -0.40 7.53
CA ALA A 287 1.74 0.32 6.31
C ALA A 287 0.23 0.21 6.04
N GLU A 288 -0.31 -1.00 6.13
CA GLU A 288 -1.73 -1.30 5.97
C GLU A 288 -2.58 -0.62 7.04
N TRP A 289 -2.05 -0.48 8.28
CA TRP A 289 -2.71 0.32 9.31
C TRP A 289 -2.86 1.77 8.85
N ALA A 290 -1.80 2.43 8.39
CA ALA A 290 -1.88 3.83 7.99
C ALA A 290 -2.79 4.04 6.78
N VAL A 291 -2.65 3.19 5.75
CA VAL A 291 -3.41 3.27 4.50
C VAL A 291 -4.89 2.92 4.70
N GLY A 292 -5.22 2.10 5.70
CA GLY A 292 -6.60 1.74 6.05
C GLY A 292 -7.25 2.65 7.09
N VAL A 293 -6.47 3.24 8.01
CA VAL A 293 -7.00 4.04 9.12
C VAL A 293 -7.34 5.45 8.70
N LEU A 294 -6.49 6.14 7.94
CA LEU A 294 -6.78 7.52 7.52
C LEU A 294 -8.17 7.67 6.84
N PRO A 295 -8.54 6.85 5.83
CA PRO A 295 -9.89 6.90 5.26
C PRO A 295 -11.00 6.49 6.25
N LEU A 296 -10.75 5.57 7.18
CA LEU A 296 -11.70 5.23 8.25
C LEU A 296 -11.99 6.46 9.13
N ILE A 297 -10.96 7.22 9.50
CA ILE A 297 -11.07 8.46 10.27
C ILE A 297 -11.84 9.53 9.48
N TRP A 298 -11.57 9.67 8.18
CA TRP A 298 -12.34 10.58 7.32
C TRP A 298 -13.82 10.25 7.28
N ARG A 299 -14.20 8.97 7.29
CA ARG A 299 -15.60 8.54 7.37
C ARG A 299 -16.24 8.71 8.76
N GLY A 300 -15.47 9.12 9.77
CA GLY A 300 -15.96 9.34 11.14
C GLY A 300 -15.76 8.15 12.09
N GLY A 301 -14.99 7.14 11.69
CA GLY A 301 -14.54 6.07 12.58
C GLY A 301 -13.40 6.52 13.50
N ASN A 302 -12.91 5.58 14.32
CA ASN A 302 -11.72 5.80 15.14
C ASN A 302 -10.82 4.55 15.17
N ALA A 303 -9.53 4.74 15.47
CA ALA A 303 -8.53 3.68 15.48
C ALA A 303 -7.43 3.93 16.52
N ILE A 304 -7.02 2.84 17.18
CA ILE A 304 -5.80 2.77 17.99
C ILE A 304 -4.91 1.66 17.42
N GLY A 305 -3.63 1.95 17.27
CA GLY A 305 -2.58 0.98 16.94
C GLY A 305 -1.64 0.79 18.13
N MET A 306 -1.01 -0.38 18.22
CA MET A 306 0.07 -0.67 19.16
C MET A 306 1.10 -1.58 18.53
N LEU A 307 2.38 -1.22 18.62
CA LEU A 307 3.45 -2.01 18.03
C LEU A 307 3.56 -3.39 18.70
N THR A 308 3.87 -4.41 17.90
CA THR A 308 4.05 -5.81 18.33
C THR A 308 5.33 -6.40 17.73
N SER A 309 5.92 -7.38 18.40
CA SER A 309 7.16 -8.04 17.94
C SER A 309 6.87 -8.93 16.74
N GLN A 310 7.43 -8.57 15.60
CA GLN A 310 7.37 -9.38 14.38
C GLN A 310 8.15 -10.68 14.55
N SER A 311 9.30 -10.62 15.21
CA SER A 311 10.16 -11.75 15.53
C SER A 311 9.41 -12.80 16.33
N THR A 312 8.70 -12.39 17.38
CA THR A 312 7.88 -13.33 18.17
C THR A 312 6.71 -13.89 17.38
N LEU A 313 5.96 -13.05 16.67
CA LEU A 313 4.73 -13.46 15.99
C LEU A 313 4.97 -14.40 14.80
N THR A 314 6.17 -14.37 14.21
CA THR A 314 6.55 -15.20 13.04
C THR A 314 7.20 -16.53 13.40
N ARG A 315 7.60 -16.75 14.66
CA ARG A 315 8.14 -18.03 15.16
C ARG A 315 7.21 -19.20 14.90
N THR A 316 7.75 -20.33 14.46
CA THR A 316 6.97 -21.55 14.17
C THR A 316 6.91 -22.52 15.33
N ASP A 317 7.75 -22.33 16.35
CA ASP A 317 7.88 -23.18 17.53
C ASP A 317 6.99 -22.75 18.70
N LEU A 318 6.34 -21.58 18.61
CA LEU A 318 5.39 -21.09 19.61
C LEU A 318 3.94 -21.46 19.26
N SER A 319 3.17 -21.85 20.27
CA SER A 319 1.72 -22.03 20.18
C SER A 319 0.98 -20.69 19.94
N PRO A 320 -0.29 -20.73 19.46
CA PRO A 320 -1.15 -19.54 19.38
C PRO A 320 -1.18 -18.69 20.65
N GLN A 321 -1.31 -19.34 21.82
CA GLN A 321 -1.37 -18.68 23.12
C GLN A 321 -0.04 -18.01 23.47
N GLU A 322 1.09 -18.72 23.32
CA GLU A 322 2.41 -18.16 23.57
C GLU A 322 2.71 -16.96 22.65
N LYS A 323 2.31 -17.02 21.38
CA LYS A 323 2.44 -15.88 20.46
C LYS A 323 1.66 -14.67 20.94
N TRP A 324 0.44 -14.88 21.42
CA TRP A 324 -0.39 -13.80 21.94
C TRP A 324 0.22 -13.20 23.20
N ASP A 325 0.63 -14.03 24.16
CA ASP A 325 1.18 -13.57 25.44
C ASP A 325 2.53 -12.87 25.28
N GLN A 326 3.34 -13.34 24.32
CA GLN A 326 4.68 -12.81 24.05
C GLN A 326 4.70 -11.75 22.93
N ARG A 327 3.54 -11.30 22.41
CA ARG A 327 3.49 -10.38 21.24
C ARG A 327 4.18 -9.02 21.44
N PHE A 328 4.58 -8.68 22.67
CA PHE A 328 5.33 -7.47 22.99
C PHE A 328 6.78 -7.77 23.45
N ASN A 329 7.26 -8.99 23.26
CA ASN A 329 8.64 -9.38 23.52
C ASN A 329 9.49 -9.04 22.31
N PHE A 330 9.94 -7.79 22.26
CA PHE A 330 10.76 -7.28 21.16
C PHE A 330 12.21 -7.78 21.24
N THR A 331 12.85 -7.98 20.09
CA THR A 331 14.31 -8.15 20.01
C THR A 331 15.03 -6.81 20.21
N GLU A 332 16.36 -6.85 20.36
CA GLU A 332 17.17 -5.63 20.45
C GLU A 332 17.02 -4.77 19.19
N GLU A 333 17.01 -5.37 18.00
CA GLU A 333 16.81 -4.68 16.74
C GLU A 333 15.42 -4.03 16.65
N GLU A 334 14.39 -4.73 17.14
CA GLU A 334 13.04 -4.18 17.21
C GLU A 334 12.94 -3.02 18.20
N PHE A 335 13.62 -3.09 19.35
CA PHE A 335 13.72 -1.96 20.28
C PHE A 335 14.43 -0.75 19.66
N MET A 336 15.50 -0.97 18.88
CA MET A 336 16.18 0.11 18.16
C MET A 336 15.24 0.79 17.16
N MET A 337 14.46 0.02 16.38
CA MET A 337 13.46 0.58 15.45
C MET A 337 12.37 1.38 16.19
N ILE A 338 11.89 0.86 17.33
CA ILE A 338 10.89 1.51 18.17
C ILE A 338 11.43 2.84 18.72
N GLN A 339 12.68 2.85 19.20
CA GLN A 339 13.34 4.03 19.75
C GLN A 339 13.61 5.09 18.68
N ASP A 340 14.08 4.69 17.49
CA ASP A 340 14.30 5.61 16.36
C ASP A 340 12.99 6.29 15.94
N ALA A 341 11.91 5.50 15.87
CA ALA A 341 10.57 6.00 15.62
C ALA A 341 9.94 6.74 16.83
N ARG A 342 10.60 6.77 18.00
CA ARG A 342 10.21 7.43 19.28
C ARG A 342 9.05 6.80 20.07
N PHE A 343 8.82 5.48 19.94
CA PHE A 343 7.65 4.76 20.49
C PHE A 343 7.90 4.23 21.90
N GLU A 344 9.07 4.47 22.48
CA GLU A 344 9.53 3.85 23.73
C GLU A 344 8.68 4.19 24.95
N ARG A 345 8.14 5.43 25.03
CA ARG A 345 7.30 5.87 26.17
C ARG A 345 5.82 5.55 26.00
N LYS A 346 5.35 5.53 24.75
CA LYS A 346 3.95 5.33 24.37
C LYS A 346 3.92 4.42 23.14
N PRO A 347 3.91 3.09 23.32
CA PRO A 347 3.99 2.12 22.23
C PRO A 347 2.65 1.93 21.49
N TYR A 348 1.59 2.60 21.96
CA TYR A 348 0.31 2.70 21.28
C TYR A 348 0.08 4.12 20.76
N PHE A 349 -0.71 4.25 19.71
CA PHE A 349 -0.87 5.49 18.97
C PHE A 349 -2.22 5.58 18.29
N THR A 350 -2.59 6.81 17.98
CA THR A 350 -3.73 7.19 17.16
C THR A 350 -3.22 7.84 15.88
N ILE A 351 -4.12 8.17 14.94
CA ILE A 351 -3.70 8.86 13.72
C ILE A 351 -3.07 10.23 14.02
N ASP A 352 -3.51 10.92 15.08
CA ASP A 352 -2.99 12.23 15.51
C ASP A 352 -1.57 12.17 16.10
N ASP A 353 -1.10 10.97 16.47
CA ASP A 353 0.30 10.74 16.86
C ASP A 353 1.21 10.61 15.63
N ILE A 354 0.65 10.26 14.46
CA ILE A 354 1.35 10.00 13.20
C ILE A 354 1.30 11.23 12.27
N LEU A 355 0.13 11.87 12.16
CA LEU A 355 -0.15 13.04 11.33
C LEU A 355 -0.49 14.25 12.20
N ASP A 356 -0.17 15.46 11.74
CA ASP A 356 -0.46 16.71 12.44
C ASP A 356 -1.93 17.13 12.40
N ASP A 357 -2.50 17.20 11.21
CA ASP A 357 -3.92 17.45 10.97
C ASP A 357 -4.45 16.41 9.97
N PRO A 358 -4.97 15.27 10.46
CA PRO A 358 -5.55 14.24 9.60
C PRO A 358 -6.67 14.73 8.68
N PHE A 359 -7.26 15.91 8.92
CA PHE A 359 -8.38 16.45 8.16
C PHE A 359 -7.99 17.62 7.22
N ALA A 360 -6.71 17.99 7.14
CA ALA A 360 -6.21 19.13 6.33
C ALA A 360 -6.69 19.08 4.87
N GLY A 361 -6.77 17.88 4.30
CA GLY A 361 -7.23 17.62 2.95
C GLY A 361 -6.56 16.39 2.39
N GLY A 362 -7.30 15.52 1.73
CA GLY A 362 -6.75 14.24 1.27
C GLY A 362 -7.72 13.36 0.51
N ILE A 363 -7.16 12.35 -0.14
CA ILE A 363 -7.88 11.28 -0.83
C ILE A 363 -7.10 9.97 -0.74
N ALA A 364 -7.82 8.89 -0.50
CA ALA A 364 -7.34 7.52 -0.57
C ALA A 364 -8.00 6.83 -1.76
N SER A 365 -7.23 5.99 -2.45
CA SER A 365 -7.61 5.40 -3.72
C SER A 365 -7.15 3.95 -3.82
N TYR A 366 -8.07 3.08 -4.22
CA TYR A 366 -7.89 1.63 -4.20
C TYR A 366 -8.32 1.02 -5.54
N GLY A 367 -7.36 0.64 -6.38
CA GLY A 367 -7.63 0.09 -7.70
C GLY A 367 -7.83 -1.43 -7.65
N ALA A 368 -9.01 -1.92 -8.00
CA ALA A 368 -9.32 -3.34 -7.90
C ALA A 368 -8.61 -4.16 -8.99
N ILE A 369 -7.71 -5.06 -8.58
CA ILE A 369 -7.06 -6.03 -9.48
C ILE A 369 -8.03 -7.18 -9.73
N THR A 370 -8.64 -7.70 -8.66
CA THR A 370 -9.65 -8.77 -8.71
C THR A 370 -10.98 -8.32 -8.13
N ASP A 371 -12.06 -9.04 -8.46
CA ASP A 371 -13.39 -8.79 -7.87
C ASP A 371 -13.30 -8.83 -6.34
N ASN A 372 -13.98 -7.91 -5.65
CA ASN A 372 -13.98 -7.86 -4.19
C ASN A 372 -15.19 -8.59 -3.59
N TYR A 373 -14.97 -9.37 -2.53
CA TYR A 373 -16.05 -10.07 -1.83
C TYR A 373 -16.85 -9.18 -0.88
N LEU A 374 -16.20 -8.24 -0.20
CA LEU A 374 -16.84 -7.36 0.79
C LEU A 374 -17.60 -6.21 0.13
N VAL A 375 -17.14 -5.77 -1.04
CA VAL A 375 -17.78 -4.74 -1.86
C VAL A 375 -18.08 -5.31 -3.25
N PRO A 376 -19.20 -6.03 -3.45
CA PRO A 376 -19.47 -6.74 -4.70
C PRO A 376 -19.50 -5.87 -5.97
N GLN A 377 -19.76 -4.57 -5.82
CA GLN A 377 -19.73 -3.58 -6.90
C GLN A 377 -18.30 -3.20 -7.34
N LEU A 378 -17.29 -3.48 -6.51
CA LEU A 378 -15.88 -3.26 -6.80
C LEU A 378 -15.33 -4.45 -7.60
N LYS A 379 -15.56 -4.41 -8.91
CA LYS A 379 -15.10 -5.42 -9.87
C LYS A 379 -13.63 -5.23 -10.24
N GLY A 380 -12.93 -6.34 -10.39
CA GLY A 380 -11.52 -6.35 -10.80
C GLY A 380 -11.35 -5.96 -12.26
N VAL A 381 -10.09 -5.93 -12.69
CA VAL A 381 -9.74 -5.63 -14.08
C VAL A 381 -10.31 -6.69 -15.01
N LYS A 382 -10.94 -6.24 -16.11
CA LYS A 382 -11.36 -7.13 -17.20
C LYS A 382 -10.99 -6.52 -18.53
N ALA A 383 -10.46 -7.33 -19.43
CA ALA A 383 -10.14 -6.95 -20.79
C ALA A 383 -10.96 -7.76 -21.78
N ASN A 384 -11.44 -7.08 -22.84
CA ASN A 384 -12.05 -7.71 -23.99
C ASN A 384 -11.08 -7.57 -25.17
N ILE A 385 -10.49 -8.70 -25.60
CA ILE A 385 -9.43 -8.74 -26.62
C ILE A 385 -9.94 -8.22 -27.98
N GLU A 386 -11.16 -8.59 -28.37
CA GLU A 386 -11.75 -8.24 -29.67
C GLU A 386 -12.02 -6.72 -29.78
N SER A 387 -12.63 -6.16 -28.74
CA SER A 387 -12.89 -4.73 -28.67
C SER A 387 -11.67 -3.93 -28.20
N GLY A 388 -10.62 -4.53 -27.66
CA GLY A 388 -9.50 -3.80 -27.06
C GLY A 388 -9.91 -2.93 -25.86
N GLU A 389 -11.05 -3.21 -25.23
CA GLU A 389 -11.54 -2.48 -24.06
C GLU A 389 -11.02 -3.09 -22.77
N ILE A 390 -10.67 -2.23 -21.81
CA ILE A 390 -10.13 -2.58 -20.51
C ILE A 390 -10.95 -1.84 -19.45
N SER A 391 -11.65 -2.58 -18.60
CA SER A 391 -12.42 -2.04 -17.49
C SER A 391 -11.66 -2.18 -16.17
N VAL A 392 -11.78 -1.19 -15.30
CA VAL A 392 -11.22 -1.18 -13.94
C VAL A 392 -12.12 -0.37 -13.02
N ASN A 393 -12.33 -0.86 -11.80
CA ASN A 393 -13.02 -0.09 -10.76
C ASN A 393 -12.05 0.37 -9.69
N VAL A 394 -12.24 1.61 -9.21
CA VAL A 394 -11.45 2.19 -8.13
C VAL A 394 -12.37 2.62 -6.99
N LEU A 395 -12.14 2.12 -5.78
CA LEU A 395 -12.77 2.64 -4.57
C LEU A 395 -11.98 3.86 -4.09
N THR A 396 -12.67 4.93 -3.71
CA THR A 396 -12.06 6.14 -3.19
C THR A 396 -12.73 6.56 -1.89
N VAL A 397 -11.94 7.12 -0.98
CA VAL A 397 -12.43 7.82 0.21
C VAL A 397 -11.71 9.15 0.29
N ASN A 398 -12.43 10.26 0.26
CA ASN A 398 -11.82 11.57 0.44
C ASN A 398 -11.90 12.05 1.89
N SER A 399 -11.19 13.12 2.20
CA SER A 399 -11.15 13.74 3.53
C SER A 399 -12.49 14.28 4.04
N LEU A 400 -13.51 14.44 3.17
CA LEU A 400 -14.90 14.70 3.59
C LEU A 400 -15.65 13.43 4.00
N GLY A 401 -15.02 12.24 3.96
CA GLY A 401 -15.66 10.97 4.27
C GLY A 401 -16.50 10.38 3.13
N ILE A 402 -16.56 11.04 1.97
CA ILE A 402 -17.31 10.55 0.81
C ILE A 402 -16.62 9.30 0.26
N VAL A 403 -17.42 8.25 0.02
CA VAL A 403 -16.97 6.96 -0.51
C VAL A 403 -17.57 6.73 -1.89
N GLU A 404 -16.73 6.54 -2.90
CA GLU A 404 -17.16 6.35 -4.29
C GLU A 404 -16.45 5.19 -4.96
N ILE A 405 -17.15 4.49 -5.85
CA ILE A 405 -16.56 3.58 -6.83
C ILE A 405 -16.57 4.25 -8.20
N TRP A 406 -15.38 4.48 -8.74
CA TRP A 406 -15.15 4.96 -10.10
C TRP A 406 -15.00 3.76 -11.03
N LYS A 407 -15.99 3.55 -11.89
CA LYS A 407 -15.99 2.49 -12.91
C LYS A 407 -15.51 3.09 -14.22
N MET A 408 -14.32 2.68 -14.65
CA MET A 408 -13.66 3.25 -15.83
C MET A 408 -13.51 2.19 -16.90
N VAL A 409 -13.76 2.58 -18.16
CA VAL A 409 -13.48 1.77 -19.34
C VAL A 409 -12.51 2.53 -20.22
N PHE A 410 -11.38 1.90 -20.51
CA PHE A 410 -10.34 2.40 -21.39
C PHE A 410 -10.35 1.59 -22.70
N LYS A 411 -9.99 2.25 -23.80
CA LYS A 411 -9.71 1.61 -25.09
C LYS A 411 -8.21 1.59 -25.32
N ALA A 412 -7.65 0.42 -25.66
CA ALA A 412 -6.27 0.31 -26.10
C ALA A 412 -6.05 1.11 -27.39
N ASN A 413 -4.96 1.87 -27.47
CA ASN A 413 -4.66 2.70 -28.65
C ASN A 413 -4.30 1.85 -29.88
N LYS A 414 -3.74 0.65 -29.66
CA LYS A 414 -3.43 -0.34 -30.70
C LYS A 414 -4.14 -1.66 -30.42
N ASN A 415 -3.64 -2.41 -29.45
CA ASN A 415 -4.24 -3.64 -28.93
C ASN A 415 -3.82 -3.84 -27.46
N ILE A 416 -4.37 -4.85 -26.80
CA ILE A 416 -4.11 -5.14 -25.39
C ILE A 416 -2.67 -5.60 -25.17
N ASP A 417 -2.12 -6.48 -26.00
CA ASP A 417 -0.74 -6.96 -25.86
C ASP A 417 0.28 -5.82 -25.89
N HIS A 418 0.14 -4.89 -26.84
CA HIS A 418 0.98 -3.69 -26.89
C HIS A 418 0.80 -2.80 -25.66
N THR A 419 -0.39 -2.77 -25.06
CA THR A 419 -0.62 -2.02 -23.83
C THR A 419 0.10 -2.68 -22.65
N ILE A 420 0.08 -4.02 -22.57
CA ILE A 420 0.81 -4.80 -21.57
C ILE A 420 2.31 -4.54 -21.71
N ASP A 421 2.86 -4.63 -22.92
CA ASP A 421 4.29 -4.37 -23.18
C ASP A 421 4.72 -2.96 -22.73
N MET A 422 3.88 -1.96 -22.99
CA MET A 422 4.16 -0.57 -22.56
C MET A 422 4.03 -0.37 -21.04
N MET A 423 3.30 -1.23 -20.33
CA MET A 423 3.17 -1.21 -18.87
C MET A 423 4.21 -2.09 -18.16
N ALA A 424 4.89 -2.98 -18.88
CA ALA A 424 5.89 -3.89 -18.34
C ALA A 424 7.07 -3.14 -17.71
N CYS A 425 7.54 -3.60 -16.55
CA CYS A 425 8.66 -2.95 -15.89
C CYS A 425 9.95 -3.13 -16.72
N PRO A 426 10.83 -2.11 -16.82
CA PRO A 426 12.13 -2.25 -17.50
C PRO A 426 12.92 -3.52 -17.11
N LYS A 427 12.80 -3.98 -15.85
CA LYS A 427 13.48 -5.20 -15.39
C LYS A 427 13.16 -6.43 -16.23
N GLU A 428 11.92 -6.59 -16.69
CA GLU A 428 11.49 -7.80 -17.41
C GLU A 428 12.24 -7.97 -18.74
N GLU A 429 12.50 -6.86 -19.43
CA GLU A 429 13.34 -6.86 -20.61
C GLU A 429 14.80 -7.11 -20.24
N LEU A 430 15.33 -6.33 -19.29
CA LEU A 430 16.77 -6.29 -18.97
C LEU A 430 17.30 -7.65 -18.47
N ILE A 431 16.51 -8.43 -17.73
CA ILE A 431 16.96 -9.73 -17.22
C ILE A 431 17.17 -10.78 -18.31
N THR A 432 16.57 -10.59 -19.49
CA THR A 432 16.68 -11.53 -20.62
C THR A 432 17.92 -11.31 -21.49
N LEU A 433 18.59 -10.16 -21.32
CA LEU A 433 19.70 -9.74 -22.19
C LEU A 433 21.05 -10.28 -21.70
N ASP A 434 21.95 -10.63 -22.62
CA ASP A 434 23.36 -10.81 -22.29
C ASP A 434 24.04 -9.48 -21.92
N LYS A 435 25.27 -9.53 -21.42
CA LYS A 435 25.98 -8.34 -20.92
C LYS A 435 26.18 -7.25 -21.98
N SER A 436 26.47 -7.62 -23.23
CA SER A 436 26.70 -6.65 -24.31
C SER A 436 25.41 -5.95 -24.71
N ASN A 437 24.33 -6.72 -24.84
CA ASN A 437 23.01 -6.19 -25.17
C ASN A 437 22.40 -5.41 -24.01
N LEU A 438 22.66 -5.82 -22.76
CA LEU A 438 22.24 -5.13 -21.55
C LEU A 438 22.80 -3.70 -21.47
N GLU A 439 24.10 -3.54 -21.70
CA GLU A 439 24.74 -2.22 -21.69
C GLU A 439 24.19 -1.31 -22.79
N LYS A 440 24.06 -1.84 -24.00
CA LYS A 440 23.44 -1.10 -25.11
C LYS A 440 22.03 -0.64 -24.75
N ARG A 441 21.22 -1.53 -24.18
CA ARG A 441 19.81 -1.25 -23.85
C ARG A 441 19.67 -0.22 -22.73
N ILE A 442 20.50 -0.30 -21.69
CA ILE A 442 20.55 0.74 -20.65
C ILE A 442 20.98 2.09 -21.26
N GLY A 443 21.96 2.10 -22.16
CA GLY A 443 22.34 3.31 -22.89
C GLY A 443 21.18 3.93 -23.69
N GLU A 444 20.37 3.10 -24.35
CA GLU A 444 19.16 3.56 -25.03
C GLU A 444 18.14 4.16 -24.06
N TYR A 445 17.87 3.52 -22.92
CA TYR A 445 17.00 4.07 -21.88
C TYR A 445 17.46 5.46 -21.42
N LEU A 446 18.77 5.66 -21.26
CA LEU A 446 19.36 6.92 -20.79
C LEU A 446 19.39 8.03 -21.87
N SER A 447 19.23 7.67 -23.14
CA SER A 447 19.33 8.61 -24.27
C SER A 447 18.08 9.47 -24.50
N ASP A 448 16.90 8.96 -24.13
CA ASP A 448 15.61 9.65 -24.29
C ASP A 448 15.09 10.16 -22.94
N ILE A 449 14.46 11.34 -22.91
CA ILE A 449 14.04 12.00 -21.67
C ILE A 449 12.96 11.20 -20.94
N GLU A 450 11.99 10.66 -21.67
CA GLU A 450 10.87 9.92 -21.08
C GLU A 450 11.33 8.55 -20.59
N SER A 451 12.07 7.83 -21.44
CA SER A 451 12.67 6.54 -21.14
C SER A 451 13.65 6.61 -19.96
N ARG A 452 14.45 7.68 -19.88
CA ARG A 452 15.39 7.92 -18.78
C ARG A 452 14.67 8.15 -17.46
N GLN A 453 13.55 8.87 -17.48
CA GLN A 453 12.72 9.07 -16.29
C GLN A 453 12.09 7.76 -15.82
N ARG A 454 11.51 6.99 -16.75
CA ARG A 454 10.95 5.66 -16.48
C ARG A 454 12.00 4.72 -15.88
N PHE A 455 13.18 4.66 -16.48
CA PHE A 455 14.29 3.84 -16.01
C PHE A 455 14.76 4.27 -14.61
N ARG A 456 14.82 5.58 -14.33
CA ARG A 456 15.15 6.09 -12.99
C ARG A 456 14.13 5.66 -11.93
N ILE A 457 12.83 5.71 -12.25
CA ILE A 457 11.76 5.25 -11.34
C ILE A 457 11.93 3.76 -11.07
N PHE A 458 12.18 2.95 -12.10
CA PHE A 458 12.47 1.52 -11.95
C PHE A 458 13.66 1.30 -11.01
N PHE A 459 14.78 1.99 -11.26
CA PHE A 459 16.00 1.85 -10.49
C PHE A 459 15.76 2.17 -9.01
N ASN A 460 15.03 3.24 -8.72
CA ASN A 460 14.66 3.62 -7.36
C ASN A 460 13.77 2.55 -6.70
N ASN A 461 12.70 2.13 -7.36
CA ASN A 461 11.70 1.23 -6.79
C ASN A 461 12.23 -0.21 -6.61
N GLU A 462 13.16 -0.65 -7.45
CA GLU A 462 13.75 -1.99 -7.35
C GLU A 462 14.89 -2.04 -6.33
N TYR A 463 15.73 -1.01 -6.29
CA TYR A 463 16.98 -1.02 -5.52
C TYR A 463 16.94 -0.17 -4.24
N TYR A 464 15.78 0.38 -3.85
CA TYR A 464 15.64 1.16 -2.61
C TYR A 464 16.22 0.52 -1.34
N PRO A 465 16.24 -0.83 -1.13
CA PRO A 465 16.81 -1.38 0.11
C PRO A 465 18.33 -1.21 0.17
N ALA A 466 18.98 -0.88 -0.95
CA ALA A 466 20.41 -0.67 -1.08
C ALA A 466 20.74 0.72 -1.66
N LEU A 467 19.80 1.66 -1.59
CA LEU A 467 19.92 2.98 -2.20
C LEU A 467 19.45 4.04 -1.23
N ILE A 468 20.31 5.02 -0.97
CA ILE A 468 19.96 6.19 -0.15
C ILE A 468 19.78 7.39 -1.08
N PRO A 469 18.58 8.00 -1.16
CA PRO A 469 18.41 9.24 -1.90
C PRO A 469 19.18 10.37 -1.20
N VAL A 470 20.00 11.10 -1.97
CA VAL A 470 20.78 12.25 -1.49
C VAL A 470 20.54 13.42 -2.43
N ARG A 471 19.60 14.29 -2.07
CA ARG A 471 19.07 15.34 -2.96
C ARG A 471 18.60 14.74 -4.30
N GLY A 472 18.84 15.42 -5.42
CA GLY A 472 18.58 14.89 -6.76
C GLY A 472 19.53 13.76 -7.21
N LYS A 473 20.29 13.14 -6.30
CA LYS A 473 21.24 12.03 -6.53
C LYS A 473 20.96 10.86 -5.59
N MET A 474 21.78 9.82 -5.69
CA MET A 474 21.63 8.56 -4.96
C MET A 474 22.99 8.06 -4.49
N PHE A 475 23.04 7.43 -3.32
CA PHE A 475 24.20 6.71 -2.81
C PHE A 475 23.90 5.22 -2.81
N MET A 476 24.72 4.44 -3.51
CA MET A 476 24.56 2.98 -3.59
C MET A 476 25.30 2.28 -2.45
N LEU A 477 24.60 1.38 -1.77
CA LEU A 477 25.15 0.53 -0.72
C LEU A 477 25.56 -0.82 -1.33
N HIS A 478 26.72 -0.91 -1.98
CA HIS A 478 27.15 -2.14 -2.67
C HIS A 478 27.17 -3.37 -1.75
N LYS A 479 27.57 -3.21 -0.48
CA LYS A 479 27.49 -4.31 0.50
C LYS A 479 26.06 -4.79 0.76
N ALA A 480 25.08 -3.90 0.68
CA ALA A 480 23.67 -4.25 0.81
C ALA A 480 23.18 -5.00 -0.44
N ILE A 481 23.58 -4.59 -1.65
CA ILE A 481 23.35 -5.35 -2.90
C ILE A 481 23.87 -6.79 -2.75
N GLU A 482 25.12 -6.96 -2.34
CA GLU A 482 25.71 -8.30 -2.13
C GLU A 482 24.95 -9.12 -1.07
N SER A 483 24.51 -8.47 0.00
CA SER A 483 23.70 -9.10 1.04
C SER A 483 22.36 -9.58 0.47
N LEU A 484 21.67 -8.74 -0.31
CA LEU A 484 20.38 -9.06 -0.94
C LEU A 484 20.50 -10.17 -2.00
N ILE A 485 21.62 -10.25 -2.71
CA ILE A 485 21.91 -11.35 -3.66
C ILE A 485 22.13 -12.66 -2.92
N LYS A 486 22.97 -12.69 -1.88
CA LYS A 486 23.21 -13.89 -1.04
C LYS A 486 21.92 -14.41 -0.41
N ARG A 487 21.01 -13.48 -0.16
CA ARG A 487 19.68 -13.69 0.39
C ARG A 487 18.66 -14.13 -0.67
N GLY A 488 18.94 -13.99 -1.96
CA GLY A 488 18.03 -14.37 -3.06
C GLY A 488 16.90 -13.37 -3.32
N ALA A 489 16.98 -12.16 -2.76
CA ALA A 489 16.06 -11.07 -3.08
C ALA A 489 16.43 -10.38 -4.39
N LEU A 490 17.73 -10.26 -4.66
CA LEU A 490 18.30 -9.84 -5.93
C LEU A 490 19.13 -10.99 -6.52
N ASN A 491 19.56 -10.86 -7.77
CA ASN A 491 20.43 -11.84 -8.43
C ASN A 491 21.66 -11.17 -9.07
N GLU A 492 22.55 -11.98 -9.68
CA GLU A 492 23.76 -11.48 -10.35
C GLU A 492 23.45 -10.48 -11.47
N LYS A 493 22.30 -10.63 -12.13
CA LYS A 493 21.84 -9.70 -13.17
C LYS A 493 21.52 -8.31 -12.61
N ASP A 494 20.99 -8.26 -11.39
CA ASP A 494 20.77 -7.00 -10.68
C ASP A 494 22.09 -6.28 -10.39
N ARG A 495 23.14 -7.02 -10.02
CA ARG A 495 24.49 -6.42 -9.86
C ARG A 495 24.97 -5.82 -11.19
N GLU A 496 24.84 -6.56 -12.30
CA GLU A 496 25.21 -6.07 -13.63
C GLU A 496 24.45 -4.79 -14.01
N ILE A 497 23.14 -4.74 -13.75
CA ILE A 497 22.30 -3.56 -14.02
C ILE A 497 22.81 -2.35 -13.21
N VAL A 498 23.09 -2.53 -11.91
CA VAL A 498 23.62 -1.46 -11.04
C VAL A 498 24.96 -0.96 -11.56
N GLU A 499 25.93 -1.84 -11.80
CA GLU A 499 27.29 -1.48 -12.24
C GLU A 499 27.28 -0.76 -13.60
N ILE A 500 26.47 -1.22 -14.55
CA ILE A 500 26.34 -0.58 -15.86
C ILE A 500 25.70 0.79 -15.71
N THR A 501 24.67 0.92 -14.88
CA THR A 501 23.97 2.20 -14.66
C THR A 501 24.90 3.23 -14.01
N GLU A 502 25.68 2.85 -12.99
CA GLU A 502 26.68 3.73 -12.35
C GLU A 502 27.74 4.21 -13.37
N ARG A 503 28.16 3.33 -14.29
CA ARG A 503 29.13 3.68 -15.34
C ARG A 503 28.55 4.61 -16.39
N LEU A 504 27.35 4.33 -16.89
CA LEU A 504 26.73 5.10 -17.98
C LEU A 504 26.13 6.42 -17.51
N GLU A 505 25.73 6.52 -16.24
CA GLU A 505 25.07 7.69 -15.68
C GLU A 505 25.67 8.12 -14.32
N PRO A 506 26.96 8.49 -14.27
CA PRO A 506 27.62 8.88 -13.01
C PRO A 506 26.99 10.12 -12.38
N SER A 507 26.23 10.93 -13.14
CA SER A 507 25.58 12.14 -12.61
C SER A 507 24.46 11.83 -11.60
N TRP A 508 23.89 10.62 -11.65
CA TRP A 508 22.86 10.17 -10.71
C TRP A 508 23.43 9.82 -9.33
N PHE A 509 24.73 9.54 -9.26
CA PHE A 509 25.34 8.99 -8.06
C PHE A 509 26.21 10.01 -7.34
N THR A 510 26.36 9.79 -6.03
CA THR A 510 27.34 10.45 -5.19
C THR A 510 28.27 9.40 -4.58
N ASN A 511 29.55 9.75 -4.47
CA ASN A 511 30.60 8.88 -3.93
C ASN A 511 30.67 8.93 -2.42
#